data_AF-A0A7V9ETR7-F1
#
_entry.id   AF-A0A7V9ETR7-F1
#
_cell.length_a   1.000
_cell.length_b   1.000
_cell.length_c   1.000
_cell.angle_alpha   90.00
_cell.angle_beta   90.00
_cell.angle_gamma   90.00
#
_symmetry.space_group_name_H-M   'P 1'
#
loop_
_entity.id
_entity.type
_entity.pdbx_description
1 polymer ?
#
loop_
_entity_poly.entity_id
_entity_poly.type
_entity_poly.pdbx_seq_one_letter_code
_entity_poly.pdbx_strand_id
1 'polypeptide(L)'
;MNPREIDLHIEELVLHGFAPEARWQIGDTLEHELRGLLTAQGVPPEWLASPERIDAGAIALTKPMTTGAEIAQAAYRGGRK
;
A
#
# COMPACT_ATOMS: atom_id res chain seq x y z
N MET A 1 -21.66 -0.24 4.49
CA MET A 1 -21.92 1.16 4.13
C MET A 1 -20.65 1.67 3.47
N ASN A 2 -20.69 2.13 2.21
CA ASN A 2 -19.47 2.63 1.59
C ASN A 2 -19.17 4.03 2.14
N PRO A 3 -17.96 4.28 2.65
CA PRO A 3 -17.60 5.59 3.20
C PRO A 3 -17.67 6.65 2.09
N ARG A 4 -18.09 7.87 2.44
CA ARG A 4 -18.12 9.01 1.49
C ARG A 4 -16.72 9.52 1.16
N GLU A 5 -15.77 9.28 2.06
CA GLU A 5 -14.39 9.71 1.98
C GLU A 5 -13.52 8.68 2.71
N ILE A 6 -12.34 8.39 2.16
CA ILE A 6 -11.33 7.53 2.77
C ILE A 6 -10.07 8.37 2.83
N ASP A 7 -9.61 8.64 4.05
CA ASP A 7 -8.31 9.25 4.29
C ASP A 7 -7.36 8.15 4.80
N LEU A 8 -6.22 7.99 4.12
CA LEU A 8 -5.20 7.02 4.44
C LEU A 8 -3.88 7.76 4.63
N HIS A 9 -3.41 7.78 5.87
CA HIS A 9 -2.11 8.31 6.22
C HIS A 9 -1.11 7.17 6.45
N ILE A 10 0.03 7.24 5.78
CA ILE A 10 1.14 6.31 5.95
C ILE A 10 2.27 7.10 6.61
N GLU A 11 2.52 6.84 7.89
CA GLU A 11 3.56 7.54 8.65
C GLU A 11 4.96 7.31 8.04
N GLU A 12 5.26 6.07 7.67
CA GLU A 12 6.55 5.71 7.10
C GLU A 12 6.42 4.56 6.09
N LEU A 13 7.04 4.73 4.92
CA LEU A 13 7.24 3.67 3.94
C LEU A 13 8.72 3.24 3.97
N VAL A 14 8.98 2.11 4.62
CA VAL A 14 10.33 1.56 4.73
C VAL A 14 10.63 0.64 3.55
N LEU A 15 11.56 1.04 2.69
CA LEU A 15 12.00 0.27 1.52
C LEU A 15 13.45 -0.19 1.69
N HIS A 16 13.66 -1.51 1.78
CA HIS A 16 15.00 -2.09 1.81
C HIS A 16 15.40 -2.62 0.43
N GLY A 17 16.66 -2.41 0.03
CA GLY A 17 17.20 -2.94 -1.22
C GLY A 17 16.83 -2.16 -2.49
N PHE A 18 16.16 -1.01 -2.37
CA PHE A 18 15.84 -0.12 -3.49
C PHE A 18 16.83 1.05 -3.56
N ALA A 19 17.07 1.52 -4.79
CA ALA A 19 17.82 2.76 -5.01
C ALA A 19 17.04 3.95 -4.41
N PRO A 20 17.69 4.88 -3.69
CA PRO A 20 17.02 6.02 -3.06
C PRO A 20 16.17 6.87 -4.02
N GLU A 21 16.55 6.93 -5.29
CA GLU A 21 15.86 7.68 -6.35
C GLU A 21 14.50 7.07 -6.72
N ALA A 22 14.35 5.75 -6.51
CA ALA A 22 13.11 5.04 -6.83
C ALA A 22 11.98 5.29 -5.83
N ARG A 23 12.28 5.86 -4.65
CA ARG A 23 11.30 6.03 -3.56
C ARG A 23 10.06 6.81 -3.98
N TRP A 24 10.24 7.85 -4.80
CA TRP A 24 9.14 8.70 -5.26
C TRP A 24 8.23 7.94 -6.24
N GLN A 25 8.83 7.24 -7.21
CA GLN A 25 8.07 6.44 -8.18
C GLN A 25 7.30 5.30 -7.51
N ILE A 26 7.92 4.66 -6.50
CA ILE A 26 7.27 3.61 -5.70
C ILE A 26 6.13 4.20 -4.89
N GLY A 27 6.35 5.34 -4.22
CA GLY A 27 5.32 6.04 -3.43
C GLY A 27 4.11 6.47 -4.27
N ASP A 28 4.36 7.13 -5.39
CA ASP A 28 3.29 7.59 -6.31
C ASP A 28 2.44 6.41 -6.80
N THR A 29 3.10 5.30 -7.15
CA THR A 29 2.38 4.12 -7.66
C THR A 29 1.64 3.38 -6.54
N LEU A 30 2.22 3.31 -5.34
CA LEU A 30 1.58 2.76 -4.15
C LEU A 30 0.28 3.52 -3.84
N GLU A 31 0.33 4.86 -3.82
CA GLU A 31 -0.84 5.69 -3.58
C GLU A 31 -1.92 5.47 -4.63
N HIS A 32 -1.54 5.48 -5.91
CA HIS A 32 -2.47 5.27 -7.02
C HIS A 32 -3.19 3.92 -6.92
N GLU A 33 -2.46 2.85 -6.65
CA GLU A 33 -3.02 1.49 -6.57
C GLU A 33 -3.88 1.32 -5.31
N LEU A 34 -3.44 1.83 -4.14
CA LEU A 34 -4.24 1.78 -2.92
C LEU A 34 -5.56 2.53 -3.07
N ARG A 35 -5.54 3.71 -3.71
CA ARG A 35 -6.76 4.47 -4.02
C ARG A 35 -7.74 3.63 -4.84
N GLY A 36 -7.24 2.94 -5.87
CA GLY A 36 -8.04 2.03 -6.70
C GLY A 36 -8.65 0.88 -5.89
N LEU A 37 -7.84 0.20 -5.09
CA LEU A 37 -8.27 -0.93 -4.26
C LEU A 37 -9.32 -0.50 -3.22
N LEU A 38 -9.08 0.60 -2.50
CA LEU A 38 -9.98 1.12 -1.47
C LEU A 38 -11.30 1.61 -2.05
N THR A 39 -11.27 2.25 -3.22
CA THR A 39 -12.49 2.71 -3.90
C THR A 39 -13.33 1.53 -4.42
N ALA A 40 -12.66 0.52 -5.00
CA ALA A 40 -13.35 -0.62 -5.62
C ALA A 40 -13.85 -1.66 -4.60
N GLN A 41 -13.08 -1.91 -3.54
CA GLN A 41 -13.30 -3.03 -2.62
C GLN A 41 -13.55 -2.60 -1.16
N GLY A 42 -13.44 -1.31 -0.86
CA GLY A 42 -13.61 -0.75 0.49
C GLY A 42 -12.36 -0.89 1.35
N VAL A 43 -12.45 -0.34 2.57
CA VAL A 43 -11.36 -0.39 3.56
C VAL A 43 -11.29 -1.79 4.20
N PRO A 44 -10.12 -2.44 4.25
CA PRO A 44 -9.97 -3.70 4.95
C PRO A 44 -10.29 -3.56 6.46
N PRO A 45 -11.01 -4.51 7.09
CA PRO A 45 -11.41 -4.40 8.50
C PRO A 45 -10.23 -4.24 9.46
N GLU A 46 -9.12 -4.92 9.23
CA GLU A 46 -7.95 -4.84 10.10
C GLU A 46 -7.32 -3.46 10.12
N TRP A 47 -7.47 -2.67 9.04
CA TRP A 47 -6.97 -1.30 9.02
C TRP A 47 -7.78 -0.36 9.91
N LEU A 48 -9.08 -0.65 10.08
CA LEU A 48 -9.95 0.09 11.00
C LEU A 48 -9.60 -0.17 12.46
N ALA A 49 -8.90 -1.27 12.76
CA ALA A 49 -8.32 -1.53 14.07
C ALA A 49 -7.02 -0.74 14.32
N SER A 50 -6.58 0.09 13.36
CA SER A 50 -5.37 0.91 13.43
C SER A 50 -4.12 0.07 13.76
N PRO A 51 -3.73 -0.85 12.86
CA PRO A 51 -2.63 -1.76 13.14
C PRO A 51 -1.32 -0.97 13.24
N GLU A 52 -0.50 -1.29 14.24
CA GLU A 52 0.81 -0.65 14.43
C GLU A 52 1.74 -0.82 13.22
N ARG A 53 1.58 -1.94 12.48
CA ARG A 53 2.38 -2.26 11.30
C ARG A 53 1.62 -3.14 10.32
N ILE A 54 1.78 -2.84 9.04
CA ILE A 54 1.36 -3.72 7.94
C ILE A 54 2.61 -4.26 7.27
N ASP A 55 2.76 -5.58 7.21
CA ASP A 55 3.84 -6.24 6.50
C ASP A 55 3.37 -6.69 5.10
N ALA A 56 3.92 -6.06 4.06
CA ALA A 56 3.67 -6.41 2.67
C ALA A 56 4.45 -7.66 2.21
N GLY A 57 5.29 -8.24 3.06
CA GLY A 57 6.10 -9.42 2.77
C GLY A 57 7.24 -9.13 1.78
N ALA A 58 7.78 -10.20 1.21
CA ALA A 58 8.87 -10.13 0.24
C ALA A 58 8.33 -9.85 -1.17
N ILE A 59 8.85 -8.80 -1.80
CA ILE A 59 8.46 -8.36 -3.15
C ILE A 59 9.69 -8.43 -4.05
N ALA A 60 9.54 -9.05 -5.22
CA ALA A 60 10.63 -9.18 -6.17
C ALA A 60 10.98 -7.80 -6.76
N LEU A 61 12.28 -7.49 -6.83
CA LEU A 61 12.75 -6.25 -7.43
C LEU A 61 12.46 -6.27 -8.94
N THR A 62 11.42 -5.56 -9.33
CA THR A 62 11.04 -5.33 -10.73
C THR A 62 11.24 -3.85 -11.08
N LYS A 63 10.58 -3.33 -12.12
CA LYS A 63 10.61 -1.88 -12.40
C LYS A 63 9.92 -1.14 -11.24
N PRO A 64 10.40 0.05 -10.82
CA PRO A 64 9.84 0.78 -9.67
C PRO A 64 8.31 0.92 -9.66
N MET A 65 7.71 1.17 -10.82
CA MET A 65 6.26 1.27 -10.98
C MET A 65 5.54 -0.05 -10.66
N THR A 66 6.09 -1.18 -11.12
CA THR A 66 5.54 -2.51 -10.81
C THR A 66 5.66 -2.82 -9.32
N THR A 67 6.78 -2.45 -8.69
CA THR A 67 6.98 -2.61 -7.25
C THR A 67 5.95 -1.87 -6.41
N GLY A 68 5.63 -0.60 -6.73
CA GLY A 68 4.64 0.16 -5.96
C GLY A 68 3.25 -0.50 -5.96
N ALA A 69 2.82 -1.03 -7.10
CA ALA A 69 1.56 -1.77 -7.21
C ALA A 69 1.59 -3.11 -6.44
N GLU A 70 2.71 -3.83 -6.49
CA GLU A 70 2.90 -5.07 -5.73
C GLU A 70 2.83 -4.82 -4.21
N ILE A 71 3.45 -3.74 -3.73
CA ILE A 71 3.39 -3.33 -2.31
C ILE A 71 1.94 -3.03 -1.92
N ALA A 72 1.22 -2.23 -2.73
CA ALA A 72 -0.17 -1.88 -2.46
C ALA A 72 -1.07 -3.11 -2.33
N GLN A 73 -0.96 -4.04 -3.27
CA GLN A 73 -1.76 -5.26 -3.28
C GLN A 73 -1.43 -6.18 -2.11
N ALA A 74 -0.16 -6.26 -1.71
CA ALA A 74 0.25 -7.08 -0.59
C ALA A 74 -0.23 -6.49 0.74
N ALA A 75 -0.07 -5.17 0.94
CA ALA A 75 -0.59 -4.46 2.10
C ALA A 75 -2.12 -4.60 2.21
N TYR A 76 -2.84 -4.40 1.11
CA TYR A 76 -4.31 -4.53 1.07
C TYR A 76 -4.77 -5.95 1.41
N ARG A 77 -4.08 -6.98 0.88
CA ARG A 77 -4.36 -8.38 1.23
C ARG A 77 -4.04 -8.70 2.69
N GLY A 78 -2.97 -8.12 3.24
CA GLY A 78 -2.61 -8.25 4.65
C GLY A 78 -3.71 -7.75 5.57
N GLY A 79 -4.39 -6.65 5.22
CA GLY A 79 -5.49 -6.09 6.01
C GLY A 79 -6.83 -6.85 5.95
N ARG A 80 -6.91 -7.92 5.15
CA ARG A 80 -8.13 -8.74 4.99
C ARG A 80 -8.07 -10.09 5.70
N LYS A 81 -6.94 -10.42 6.33
CA LYS A 81 -6.75 -11.66 7.08
C LYS A 81 -7.24 -11.50 8.50
#